data_AF-A0A561U517-F1
#
_entry.id   AF-A0A561U517-F1
#
_cell.length_a   1.000
_cell.length_b   1.000
_cell.length_c   1.000
_cell.angle_alpha   90.00
_cell.angle_beta   90.00
_cell.angle_gamma   90.00
#
_symmetry.space_group_name_H-M   'P 1'
#
loop_
_entity.id
_entity.type
_entity.pdbx_description
1 polymer ?
#
loop_
_entity_poly.entity_id
_entity_poly.type
_entity_poly.pdbx_seq_one_letter_code
_entity_poly.pdbx_strand_id
1 'polypeptide(L)'
;MTANSPNLFADAVASWHLACRQACLENENCRDRYDAVVGVLITWLAENPAAARLYFGGLDETEDPWLPTYVRDATSHLTRLIVEMSVAHDDLRNRTKIEFVIGACHELVREELRRETVDHARLAHRLTRFTPLLLSHDDGSR
;
A
#
# COMPACT_ATOMS: atom_id res chain seq x y z
N MET A 1 10.39 27.60 -5.22
CA MET A 1 10.25 27.08 -3.84
C MET A 1 10.38 25.58 -3.92
N THR A 2 11.37 25.00 -3.23
CA THR A 2 11.72 23.58 -3.36
C THR A 2 10.59 22.70 -2.83
N ALA A 3 9.91 22.00 -3.73
CA ALA A 3 8.74 21.15 -3.45
C ALA A 3 9.04 19.88 -2.62
N ASN A 4 10.28 19.73 -2.12
CA ASN A 4 10.80 18.52 -1.49
C ASN A 4 11.29 18.79 -0.06
N SER A 5 10.54 19.56 0.74
CA SER A 5 10.83 19.62 2.18
C SER A 5 10.48 18.25 2.79
N PRO A 6 11.38 17.62 3.58
CA PRO A 6 11.13 16.33 4.24
C PRO A 6 9.80 16.27 5.00
N ASN A 7 9.35 17.41 5.53
CA ASN A 7 8.07 17.53 6.23
C ASN A 7 6.86 17.34 5.30
N LEU A 8 6.88 17.91 4.09
CA LEU A 8 5.76 17.77 3.14
C LEU A 8 5.61 16.33 2.65
N PHE A 9 6.73 15.64 2.45
CA PHE A 9 6.73 14.21 2.11
C PHE A 9 6.18 13.36 3.26
N ALA A 10 6.69 13.56 4.48
CA ALA A 10 6.24 12.82 5.65
C ALA A 10 4.74 13.04 5.94
N ASP A 11 4.25 14.27 5.80
CA ASP A 11 2.84 14.61 5.99
C ASP A 11 1.95 13.93 4.93
N ALA A 12 2.39 13.91 3.67
CA ALA A 12 1.68 13.24 2.58
C ALA A 12 1.57 11.72 2.82
N VAL A 13 2.65 11.08 3.27
CA VAL A 13 2.67 9.64 3.61
C VAL A 13 1.80 9.36 4.84
N ALA A 14 1.87 10.20 5.87
CA ALA A 14 1.07 10.03 7.09
C ALA A 14 -0.44 10.16 6.81
N SER A 15 -0.83 11.13 5.99
CA SER A 15 -2.22 11.32 5.53
C SER A 15 -2.74 10.08 4.80
N TRP A 16 -1.93 9.53 3.89
CA TRP A 16 -2.27 8.30 3.18
C TRP A 16 -2.43 7.10 4.11
N HIS A 17 -1.52 6.89 5.05
CA HIS A 17 -1.62 5.80 6.03
C HIS A 17 -2.88 5.92 6.90
N LEU A 18 -3.25 7.15 7.29
CA LEU A 18 -4.50 7.40 8.01
C LEU A 18 -5.73 7.04 7.16
N ALA A 19 -5.73 7.40 5.88
CA ALA A 19 -6.81 7.04 4.96
C ALA A 19 -6.92 5.52 4.75
N CYS A 20 -5.79 4.81 4.64
CA CYS A 20 -5.78 3.34 4.59
C CYS A 20 -6.38 2.73 5.86
N ARG A 21 -6.04 3.27 7.03
CA ARG A 21 -6.62 2.83 8.30
C ARG A 21 -8.12 3.05 8.35
N GLN A 22 -8.58 4.22 7.93
CA GLN A 22 -10.02 4.54 7.89
C GLN A 22 -10.77 3.59 6.95
N ALA A 23 -10.23 3.35 5.75
CA ALA A 23 -10.78 2.39 4.79
C ALA A 23 -10.90 0.98 5.37
N CYS A 24 -9.92 0.53 6.16
CA CYS A 24 -10.01 -0.77 6.82
C CYS A 24 -11.09 -0.80 7.93
N LEU A 25 -11.29 0.29 8.68
CA LEU A 25 -12.27 0.37 9.76
C LEU A 25 -13.71 0.46 9.26
N GLU A 26 -13.93 1.09 8.09
CA GLU A 26 -15.24 1.28 7.48
C GLU A 26 -15.80 0.01 6.79
N ASN A 27 -14.98 -1.04 6.65
CA ASN A 27 -15.33 -2.25 5.94
C ASN A 27 -15.22 -3.48 6.84
N GLU A 28 -16.17 -4.41 6.73
CA GLU A 28 -16.28 -5.55 7.65
C GLU A 28 -15.43 -6.75 7.23
N ASN A 29 -15.37 -7.05 5.93
CA ASN A 29 -14.66 -8.21 5.40
C ASN A 29 -13.32 -7.83 4.73
N CYS A 30 -12.41 -8.82 4.65
CA CYS A 30 -11.05 -8.63 4.14
C CYS A 30 -11.01 -8.11 2.69
N ARG A 31 -11.95 -8.56 1.85
CA ARG A 31 -12.03 -8.15 0.45
C ARG A 31 -12.38 -6.68 0.31
N ASP A 32 -13.45 -6.23 0.98
CA ASP A 32 -13.90 -4.84 0.87
C ASP A 32 -12.88 -3.89 1.49
N ARG A 33 -12.22 -4.30 2.58
CA ARG A 33 -11.06 -3.57 3.14
C ARG A 33 -9.95 -3.42 2.11
N TYR A 34 -9.60 -4.49 1.41
CA TYR A 34 -8.54 -4.46 0.40
C TYR A 34 -8.92 -3.56 -0.79
N ASP A 35 -10.11 -3.74 -1.35
CA ASP A 35 -10.59 -2.94 -2.49
C ASP A 35 -10.66 -1.45 -2.12
N ALA A 36 -11.08 -1.11 -0.88
CA ALA A 36 -11.08 0.26 -0.36
C ALA A 36 -9.66 0.83 -0.19
N VAL A 37 -8.71 0.06 0.35
CA VAL A 37 -7.29 0.46 0.46
C VAL A 37 -6.66 0.68 -0.91
N VAL A 38 -7.00 -0.15 -1.91
CA VAL A 38 -6.58 0.07 -3.31
C VAL A 38 -7.14 1.39 -3.83
N GLY A 39 -8.42 1.70 -3.59
CA GLY A 39 -9.02 2.99 -3.97
C GLY A 39 -8.30 4.19 -3.34
N VAL A 40 -7.96 4.09 -2.05
CA VAL A 40 -7.20 5.12 -1.32
C VAL A 40 -5.80 5.29 -1.92
N LEU A 41 -5.09 4.20 -2.20
CA LEU A 41 -3.78 4.25 -2.84
C LEU A 41 -3.84 4.93 -4.21
N ILE A 42 -4.79 4.55 -5.05
CA ILE A 42 -4.94 5.12 -6.40
C ILE A 42 -5.21 6.62 -6.35
N THR A 43 -6.08 7.06 -5.44
CA THR A 43 -6.37 8.48 -5.21
C THR A 43 -5.10 9.22 -4.77
N TRP A 44 -4.38 8.66 -3.80
CA TRP A 44 -3.15 9.29 -3.29
C TRP A 44 -2.04 9.38 -4.35
N LEU A 45 -1.87 8.35 -5.19
CA LEU A 45 -0.91 8.37 -6.30
C LEU A 45 -1.19 9.50 -7.29
N ALA A 46 -2.46 9.76 -7.59
CA ALA A 46 -2.88 10.83 -8.48
C ALA A 46 -2.66 12.22 -7.88
N GLU A 47 -2.91 12.38 -6.58
CA GLU A 47 -2.77 13.64 -5.85
C GLU A 47 -1.32 13.97 -5.47
N ASN A 48 -0.49 12.95 -5.21
CA ASN A 48 0.86 13.10 -4.65
C ASN A 48 1.95 12.41 -5.49
N PRO A 49 2.07 12.69 -6.79
CA PRO A 49 2.97 11.94 -7.69
C PRO A 49 4.46 12.08 -7.32
N ALA A 50 4.89 13.21 -6.73
CA ALA A 50 6.26 13.38 -6.27
C ALA A 50 6.57 12.54 -5.02
N ALA A 51 5.66 12.54 -4.02
CA ALA A 51 5.81 11.72 -2.82
C ALA A 51 5.73 10.22 -3.16
N ALA A 52 4.86 9.83 -4.11
CA ALA A 52 4.77 8.47 -4.60
C ALA A 52 6.10 7.97 -5.18
N ARG A 53 6.77 8.79 -6.00
CA ARG A 53 8.10 8.44 -6.54
C ARG A 53 9.16 8.34 -5.45
N LEU A 54 9.11 9.15 -4.40
CA LEU A 54 10.06 9.04 -3.28
C LEU A 54 9.78 7.81 -2.40
N TYR A 55 8.50 7.47 -2.19
CA TYR A 55 8.10 6.34 -1.35
C TYR A 55 8.32 4.98 -2.02
N PHE A 56 7.90 4.85 -3.28
CA PHE A 56 7.98 3.60 -4.05
C PHE A 56 9.22 3.51 -4.95
N GLY A 57 9.90 4.65 -5.19
CA GLY A 57 11.14 4.69 -5.96
C GLY A 57 12.25 3.93 -5.24
N GLY A 58 13.22 3.43 -6.00
CA GLY A 58 14.33 2.70 -5.41
C GLY A 58 15.07 3.58 -4.40
N LEU A 59 15.32 3.02 -3.21
CA LEU A 59 16.04 3.71 -2.13
C LEU A 59 17.47 4.12 -2.52
N ASP A 60 17.99 3.58 -3.63
CA ASP A 60 19.32 3.84 -4.17
C ASP A 60 19.39 5.12 -5.04
N GLU A 61 18.25 5.75 -5.35
CA GLU A 61 18.19 6.94 -6.23
C GLU A 61 18.28 8.27 -5.45
N THR A 62 18.40 8.20 -4.11
CA THR A 62 18.32 9.36 -3.21
C THR A 62 19.60 9.49 -2.39
N GLU A 63 20.20 10.69 -2.38
CA GLU A 63 21.39 11.00 -1.57
C GLU A 63 21.05 11.23 -0.08
N ASP A 64 19.77 11.30 0.29
CA ASP A 64 19.35 11.56 1.67
C ASP A 64 19.26 10.25 2.48
N PRO A 65 20.11 10.04 3.51
CA PRO A 65 20.11 8.82 4.32
C PRO A 65 18.85 8.66 5.19
N TRP A 66 18.09 9.73 5.44
CA TRP A 66 16.85 9.67 6.21
C TRP A 66 15.73 8.99 5.42
N LEU A 67 15.63 9.26 4.12
CA LEU A 67 14.51 8.83 3.29
C LEU A 67 14.39 7.29 3.20
N PRO A 68 15.46 6.51 2.93
CA PRO A 68 15.43 5.05 2.96
C PRO A 68 15.03 4.44 4.30
N THR A 69 15.39 5.09 5.40
CA THR A 69 15.02 4.64 6.74
C THR A 69 13.54 4.92 7.00
N TYR A 70 13.10 6.15 6.71
CA TYR A 70 11.72 6.56 6.87
C TYR A 70 10.75 5.70 6.05
N VAL A 71 11.04 5.50 4.75
CA VAL A 71 10.18 4.68 3.87
C VAL A 71 10.07 3.25 4.39
N ARG A 72 11.19 2.64 4.81
CA ARG A 72 11.19 1.28 5.37
C ARG A 72 10.33 1.17 6.62
N ASP A 73 10.47 2.12 7.54
CA ASP A 73 9.70 2.17 8.79
C ASP A 73 8.22 2.42 8.51
N ALA A 74 7.92 3.34 7.60
CA ALA A 74 6.57 3.66 7.16
C ALA A 74 5.88 2.44 6.52
N THR A 75 6.53 1.78 5.56
CA THR A 75 6.00 0.57 4.91
C THR A 75 5.78 -0.56 5.92
N SER A 76 6.73 -0.77 6.84
CA SER A 76 6.61 -1.77 7.90
C SER A 76 5.42 -1.47 8.83
N HIS A 77 5.25 -0.20 9.19
CA HIS A 77 4.14 0.26 10.03
C HIS A 77 2.78 0.05 9.35
N LEU A 78 2.64 0.47 8.08
CA LEU A 78 1.41 0.30 7.31
C LEU A 78 1.07 -1.19 7.13
N THR A 79 2.08 -2.02 6.80
CA THR A 79 1.90 -3.47 6.64
C THR A 79 1.37 -4.09 7.92
N ARG A 80 1.99 -3.78 9.06
CA ARG A 80 1.55 -4.27 10.36
C ARG A 80 0.11 -3.85 10.66
N LEU A 81 -0.24 -2.59 10.45
CA LEU A 81 -1.60 -2.09 10.68
C LEU A 81 -2.63 -2.84 9.81
N ILE A 82 -2.36 -3.00 8.51
CA ILE A 82 -3.28 -3.70 7.61
C ILE A 82 -3.45 -5.16 8.02
N VAL A 83 -2.38 -5.84 8.41
CA VAL A 83 -2.43 -7.22 8.94
C VAL A 83 -3.29 -7.27 10.21
N GLU A 84 -3.01 -6.42 11.20
CA GLU A 84 -3.74 -6.37 12.47
C GLU A 84 -5.25 -6.12 12.26
N MET A 85 -5.61 -5.26 11.31
CA MET A 85 -7.01 -4.96 11.01
C MET A 85 -7.68 -6.05 10.16
N SER A 86 -6.94 -6.80 9.34
CA SER A 86 -7.52 -7.81 8.43
C SER A 86 -7.66 -9.19 9.07
N VAL A 87 -6.91 -9.48 10.13
CA VAL A 87 -6.95 -10.77 10.82
C VAL A 87 -8.12 -10.81 11.79
N ALA A 88 -9.21 -11.48 11.38
CA ALA A 88 -10.08 -12.14 12.34
C ALA A 88 -9.31 -13.33 12.94
N HIS A 89 -8.63 -13.11 14.07
CA HIS A 89 -8.08 -14.11 14.99
C HIS A 89 -7.00 -15.07 14.44
N ASP A 90 -5.74 -14.81 14.81
CA ASP A 90 -4.62 -15.76 14.99
C ASP A 90 -4.13 -16.70 13.87
N ASP A 91 -4.64 -16.65 12.63
CA ASP A 91 -4.08 -17.47 11.54
C ASP A 91 -2.80 -16.86 10.94
N LEU A 92 -1.64 -17.38 11.35
CA LEU A 92 -0.31 -17.10 10.79
C LEU A 92 -0.25 -17.21 9.26
N ARG A 93 -1.03 -18.12 8.65
CA ARG A 93 -1.08 -18.30 7.19
C ARG A 93 -1.71 -17.09 6.50
N ASN A 94 -2.73 -16.49 7.10
CA ASN A 94 -3.37 -15.30 6.55
C ASN A 94 -2.46 -14.08 6.65
N ARG A 95 -1.69 -13.97 7.74
CA ARG A 95 -0.64 -12.94 7.87
C ARG A 95 0.38 -13.01 6.73
N THR A 96 0.98 -14.18 6.46
CA THR A 96 1.96 -14.32 5.38
C THR A 96 1.36 -13.96 4.01
N LYS A 97 0.10 -14.33 3.75
CA LYS A 97 -0.58 -13.98 2.50
C LYS A 97 -0.78 -12.47 2.36
N ILE A 98 -1.21 -11.79 3.41
CA ILE A 98 -1.40 -10.33 3.41
C ILE A 98 -0.06 -9.62 3.19
N GLU A 99 0.99 -10.03 3.91
CA GLU A 99 2.34 -9.49 3.74
C GLU A 99 2.84 -9.68 2.28
N PHE A 100 2.61 -10.85 1.69
CA PHE A 100 2.92 -11.12 0.28
C PHE A 100 2.15 -10.20 -0.66
N VAL A 101 0.84 -10.05 -0.48
CA VAL A 101 0.01 -9.18 -1.33
C VAL A 101 0.46 -7.73 -1.23
N ILE A 102 0.76 -7.23 -0.03
CA ILE A 102 1.27 -5.87 0.18
C ILE A 102 2.61 -5.67 -0.54
N GLY A 103 3.53 -6.64 -0.43
CA GLY A 103 4.80 -6.61 -1.15
C GLY A 103 4.61 -6.60 -2.67
N ALA A 104 3.72 -7.44 -3.20
CA ALA A 104 3.39 -7.50 -4.62
C ALA A 104 2.76 -6.20 -5.13
N CYS A 105 1.86 -5.59 -4.35
CA CYS A 105 1.31 -4.26 -4.63
C CYS A 105 2.41 -3.20 -4.71
N HIS A 106 3.35 -3.21 -3.75
CA HIS A 106 4.45 -2.25 -3.70
C HIS A 106 5.34 -2.33 -4.95
N GLU A 107 5.73 -3.54 -5.37
CA GLU A 107 6.52 -3.74 -6.59
C GLU A 107 5.74 -3.39 -7.86
N LEU A 108 4.44 -3.68 -7.91
CA LEU A 108 3.58 -3.31 -9.04
C LEU A 108 3.47 -1.78 -9.18
N VAL A 109 3.25 -1.06 -8.08
CA VAL A 109 3.20 0.41 -8.08
C VAL A 109 4.54 0.99 -8.51
N ARG A 110 5.65 0.44 -8.00
CA ARG A 110 7.00 0.82 -8.41
C ARG A 110 7.24 0.62 -9.91
N GLU A 111 6.79 -0.51 -10.47
CA GLU A 111 6.88 -0.79 -11.91
C GLU A 111 6.10 0.23 -12.74
N GLU A 112 4.88 0.57 -12.33
CA GLU A 112 4.04 1.56 -13.03
C GLU A 112 4.59 2.98 -12.91
N LEU A 113 5.15 3.37 -11.76
CA LEU A 113 5.75 4.70 -11.55
C LEU A 113 7.02 4.94 -12.38
N ARG A 114 7.68 3.88 -12.87
CA ARG A 114 8.81 3.99 -13.82
C ARG A 114 8.37 4.39 -15.23
N ARG A 115 7.08 4.29 -15.56
CA ARG A 115 6.55 4.68 -16.86
C ARG A 115 6.40 6.21 -16.90
N GLU A 116 6.48 6.79 -18.10
CA GLU A 116 6.33 8.24 -18.28
C GLU A 116 4.97 8.75 -17.78
N THR A 117 3.93 7.93 -17.94
CA THR A 117 2.56 8.21 -17.48
C THR A 117 2.00 7.02 -16.72
N VAL A 118 1.36 7.30 -15.58
CA VAL A 118 0.69 6.29 -14.76
C VAL A 118 -0.77 6.20 -15.18
N ASP A 119 -1.16 5.03 -15.68
CA ASP A 119 -2.56 4.70 -15.93
C ASP A 119 -3.19 4.16 -14.65
N HIS A 120 -3.80 5.06 -13.89
CA HIS A 120 -4.41 4.76 -12.59
C HIS A 120 -5.54 3.74 -12.68
N ALA A 121 -6.33 3.75 -13.77
CA ALA A 121 -7.41 2.79 -13.95
C ALA A 121 -6.85 1.38 -14.22
N ARG A 122 -5.82 1.27 -15.06
CA ARG A 122 -5.12 0.00 -15.28
C ARG A 122 -4.44 -0.50 -14.01
N LEU A 123 -3.77 0.38 -13.26
CA LEU A 123 -3.11 0.01 -12.02
C LEU A 123 -4.13 -0.47 -10.97
N ALA A 124 -5.26 0.23 -10.79
CA ALA A 124 -6.33 -0.20 -9.90
C ALA A 124 -6.82 -1.61 -10.26
N HIS A 125 -7.09 -1.85 -11.55
CA HIS A 125 -7.52 -3.17 -12.05
C HIS A 125 -6.46 -4.27 -11.84
N ARG A 126 -5.17 -3.94 -11.98
CA ARG A 126 -4.09 -4.91 -11.71
C ARG A 126 -3.98 -5.21 -10.22
N LEU A 127 -4.16 -4.22 -9.35
CA LEU A 127 -4.11 -4.39 -7.89
C LEU A 127 -5.28 -5.26 -7.41
N THR A 128 -6.52 -4.99 -7.84
CA THR A 128 -7.70 -5.80 -7.46
C THR A 128 -7.64 -7.26 -7.92
N ARG A 129 -6.72 -7.63 -8.83
CA ARG A 129 -6.46 -9.04 -9.16
C ARG A 129 -5.77 -9.83 -8.04
N PHE A 130 -5.24 -9.17 -7.01
CA PHE A 130 -4.73 -9.86 -5.83
C PHE A 130 -5.83 -10.21 -4.82
N THR A 131 -7.03 -9.64 -4.93
CA THR A 131 -8.17 -9.91 -4.03
C THR A 131 -8.44 -11.41 -3.81
N PRO A 132 -8.39 -12.31 -4.82
CA PRO A 132 -8.56 -13.75 -4.60
C PRO A 132 -7.53 -14.40 -3.67
N LEU A 133 -6.32 -13.84 -3.55
CA LEU A 133 -5.29 -14.35 -2.65
C LEU A 133 -5.59 -14.06 -1.17
N LEU A 134 -6.48 -13.09 -0.92
CA LEU A 134 -6.93 -12.67 0.40
C LEU A 134 -8.21 -13.37 0.85
N LEU A 135 -8.88 -14.07 -0.07
CA LEU A 135 -9.99 -14.94 0.27
C LEU A 135 -9.44 -16.22 0.91
N SER A 136 -9.92 -16.54 2.11
CA SER A 136 -9.78 -17.89 2.65
C SER A 136 -10.53 -18.83 1.71
N HIS A 137 -9.85 -19.79 1.09
CA HIS A 137 -10.54 -20.97 0.56
C HIS A 137 -11.10 -21.71 1.78
N ASP A 138 -12.33 -21.38 2.11
CA ASP A 138 -13.17 -22.22 2.96
C ASP A 138 -13.86 -23.24 2.05
N ASP A 139 -13.05 -24.08 1.39
CA ASP A 139 -13.53 -25.24 0.62
C ASP A 139 -12.77 -26.48 1.12
N GLY A 140 -13.15 -26.88 2.33
CA GLY A 140 -12.71 -28.11 2.97
C GLY A 140 -13.79 -28.69 3.87
N SER A 141 -15.06 -28.37 3.63
CA SER A 141 -16.17 -29.19 4.12
C SER A 141 -16.39 -30.33 3.14
N ARG A 142 -15.65 -31.43 3.32
CA ARG A 142 -16.03 -32.79 2.93
C ARG A 142 -15.25 -33.83 3.70
#